data_AF-A0A7L0A8V8-F1
#
_entry.id   AF-A0A7L0A8V8-F1
#
_cell.length_a   1.000
_cell.length_b   1.000
_cell.length_c   1.000
_cell.angle_alpha   90.00
_cell.angle_beta   90.00
_cell.angle_gamma   90.00
#
_symmetry.space_group_name_H-M   'P 1'
#
loop_
_entity.id
_entity.type
_entity.pdbx_description
1 polymer ?
#
loop_
_entity_poly.entity_id
_entity_poly.type
_entity_poly.pdbx_seq_one_letter_code
_entity_poly.pdbx_strand_id
1 'polypeptide(L)'
;MLKLHKQADMQEEEKRLERVLGAISQPELIQKDLTFALSEEVRPQDTVSVIGGVAGGSKQGRKAAWKFVRDNWEELYNRYQGGFLIS
;
A
#
# COMPACT_ATOMS: atom_id res chain seq x y z
N MET A 1 -2.30 14.62 5.41
CA MET A 1 -2.53 13.19 5.11
C MET A 1 -4.03 12.84 5.08
N LEU A 2 -4.81 12.89 6.17
CA LEU A 2 -6.27 12.59 6.11
C LEU A 2 -7.14 13.65 5.40
N LYS A 3 -6.72 14.92 5.36
CA LYS A 3 -7.49 15.98 4.68
C LYS A 3 -7.32 16.00 3.16
N LEU A 4 -6.15 15.60 2.65
CA LEU A 4 -5.85 15.62 1.21
C LEU A 4 -6.47 14.42 0.48
N HIS A 5 -6.60 13.27 1.15
CA HIS A 5 -7.29 12.11 0.58
C HIS A 5 -8.80 12.35 0.39
N LYS A 6 -9.40 13.24 1.19
CA LYS A 6 -10.81 13.63 1.05
C LYS A 6 -11.05 14.76 0.04
N GLN A 7 -10.00 15.38 -0.52
CA GLN A 7 -10.11 16.54 -1.41
C GLN A 7 -9.53 16.31 -2.81
N ALA A 8 -8.89 15.17 -3.08
CA ALA A 8 -8.29 14.90 -4.38
C ALA A 8 -9.38 14.42 -5.36
N ASP A 9 -10.02 15.38 -6.03
CA ASP A 9 -11.06 15.19 -7.05
C ASP A 9 -10.48 14.78 -8.43
N MET A 10 -9.23 14.29 -8.46
CA MET A 10 -8.51 14.01 -9.70
C MET A 10 -7.55 12.83 -9.52
N GLN A 11 -7.82 11.72 -10.22
CA GLN A 11 -7.04 10.46 -10.18
C GLN A 11 -5.53 10.65 -10.44
N GLU A 12 -5.12 11.75 -11.06
CA GLU A 12 -3.70 12.08 -11.26
C GLU A 12 -3.00 12.56 -9.99
N GLU A 13 -3.69 13.27 -9.09
CA GLU A 13 -3.12 13.67 -7.80
C GLU A 13 -3.00 12.48 -6.86
N GLU A 14 -3.96 11.55 -6.92
CA GLU A 14 -3.90 10.26 -6.23
C GLU A 14 -2.65 9.47 -6.65
N LYS A 15 -2.42 9.30 -7.96
CA LYS A 15 -1.22 8.64 -8.50
C LYS A 15 0.08 9.37 -8.16
N ARG A 16 0.05 10.71 -8.10
CA ARG A 16 1.22 11.50 -7.73
C ARG A 16 1.54 11.37 -6.23
N LEU A 17 0.52 11.26 -5.39
CA LEU A 17 0.66 10.93 -3.97
C LEU A 17 1.19 9.50 -3.79
N GLU A 18 0.65 8.51 -4.49
CA GLU A 18 1.15 7.12 -4.51
C GLU A 18 2.64 7.03 -4.87
N ARG A 19 3.07 7.84 -5.84
CA ARG A 19 4.47 7.88 -6.29
C ARG A 19 5.41 8.57 -5.30
N VAL A 20 4.91 9.55 -4.54
CA VAL A 20 5.66 10.20 -3.44
C VAL A 20 5.69 9.32 -2.19
N LEU A 21 4.63 8.54 -1.94
CA LEU A 21 4.56 7.55 -0.85
C LEU A 21 5.68 6.51 -0.97
N GLY A 22 6.02 6.07 -2.19
CA GLY A 22 7.18 5.20 -2.41
C GLY A 22 8.52 5.83 -1.98
N ALA A 23 8.68 7.15 -2.09
CA ALA A 23 9.94 7.84 -1.78
C ALA A 23 10.15 8.09 -0.26
N ILE A 24 9.17 7.76 0.58
CA ILE A 24 9.27 7.97 2.03
C ILE A 24 10.28 6.99 2.62
N SER A 25 11.39 7.52 3.12
CA SER A 25 12.46 6.75 3.79
C SER A 25 12.27 6.64 5.31
N GLN A 26 11.17 7.18 5.86
CA GLN A 26 10.88 7.15 7.30
C GLN A 26 10.13 5.85 7.66
N PRO A 27 10.72 4.98 8.51
CA PRO A 27 10.13 3.67 8.84
C PRO A 27 8.73 3.73 9.46
N GLU A 28 8.44 4.78 10.24
CA GLU A 28 7.16 4.97 10.92
C GLU A 28 6.02 5.26 9.93
N LEU A 29 6.31 6.04 8.88
CA LEU A 29 5.35 6.35 7.83
C LEU A 29 5.12 5.14 6.93
N ILE A 30 6.17 4.38 6.60
CA ILE A 30 6.04 3.12 5.85
C ILE A 30 5.12 2.13 6.57
N GLN A 31 5.30 1.95 7.89
CA GLN A 31 4.43 1.10 8.71
C GLN A 31 2.98 1.59 8.71
N LYS A 32 2.78 2.90 8.81
CA LYS A 32 1.44 3.50 8.79
C LYS A 32 0.74 3.31 7.44
N ASP A 33 1.46 3.48 6.34
CA ASP A 33 0.93 3.31 4.98
C ASP A 33 0.57 1.85 4.70
N LEU A 34 1.42 0.90 5.13
CA LEU A 34 1.12 -0.54 5.03
C LEU A 34 -0.09 -0.92 5.90
N THR A 35 -0.18 -0.41 7.12
CA THR A 35 -1.34 -0.65 8.00
C THR A 35 -2.63 -0.08 7.40
N PHE A 36 -2.56 1.11 6.81
CA PHE A 36 -3.69 1.72 6.10
C PHE A 36 -4.10 0.89 4.87
N ALA A 37 -3.13 0.35 4.12
CA ALA A 37 -3.39 -0.47 2.95
C ALA A 37 -4.23 -1.73 3.25
N LEU A 38 -4.11 -2.30 4.45
CA LEU A 38 -4.93 -3.45 4.90
C LEU A 38 -6.26 -3.07 5.55
N SER A 39 -6.47 -1.78 5.86
CA SER A 39 -7.70 -1.31 6.50
C SER A 39 -8.91 -1.45 5.58
N GLU A 40 -10.11 -1.51 6.16
CA GLU A 40 -11.37 -1.57 5.41
C GLU A 40 -11.67 -0.30 4.61
N GLU A 41 -10.94 0.80 4.85
CA GLU A 41 -11.04 2.04 4.09
C GLU A 41 -10.41 1.95 2.69
N VAL A 42 -9.53 0.96 2.46
CA VAL A 42 -8.84 0.74 1.18
C VAL A 42 -9.44 -0.46 0.47
N ARG A 43 -9.84 -0.28 -0.79
CA ARG A 43 -10.38 -1.40 -1.59
C ARG A 43 -9.28 -2.45 -1.80
N PRO A 44 -9.61 -3.76 -1.78
CA PRO A 44 -8.61 -4.82 -1.92
C PRO A 44 -7.72 -4.70 -3.16
N GLN A 45 -8.24 -4.20 -4.28
CA GLN A 45 -7.44 -3.94 -5.49
C GLN A 45 -6.40 -2.81 -5.34
N ASP A 46 -6.69 -1.83 -4.49
CA ASP A 46 -5.82 -0.66 -4.25
C ASP A 46 -4.73 -1.03 -3.22
N THR A 47 -4.99 -1.97 -2.32
CA THR A 47 -4.01 -2.51 -1.35
C THR A 47 -2.72 -3.00 -2.02
N VAL A 48 -2.83 -3.74 -3.13
CA VAL A 48 -1.66 -4.29 -3.84
C VAL A 48 -0.82 -3.19 -4.48
N SER A 49 -1.48 -2.17 -5.04
CA SER A 49 -0.82 -0.99 -5.61
C SER A 49 -0.02 -0.23 -4.55
N VAL A 50 -0.57 -0.07 -3.34
CA VAL A 50 0.13 0.59 -2.22
C VAL A 50 1.36 -0.21 -1.77
N ILE A 51 1.22 -1.53 -1.58
CA ILE A 51 2.34 -2.40 -1.22
C ILE A 51 3.43 -2.35 -2.31
N GLY A 52 3.04 -2.36 -3.58
CA GLY A 52 3.94 -2.21 -4.72
C GLY A 52 4.67 -0.87 -4.74
N GLY A 53 3.97 0.23 -4.42
CA GLY A 53 4.56 1.57 -4.30
C GLY A 53 5.62 1.64 -3.19
N VAL A 54 5.32 1.10 -2.01
CA VAL A 54 6.26 1.03 -0.88
C VAL A 54 7.47 0.15 -1.22
N ALA A 55 7.25 -0.99 -1.88
CA ALA A 55 8.33 -1.89 -2.28
C ALA A 55 9.23 -1.29 -3.36
N GLY A 56 8.66 -0.49 -4.26
CA GLY A 56 9.35 0.13 -5.39
C GLY A 56 10.21 1.33 -5.01
N GLY A 57 9.81 2.10 -4.00
CA GLY A 57 10.42 3.42 -3.79
C GLY A 57 11.66 3.50 -2.90
N SER A 58 11.99 2.48 -2.08
CA SER A 58 13.28 2.42 -1.38
C SER A 58 13.71 1.00 -0.98
N LYS A 59 14.99 0.81 -0.61
CA LYS A 59 15.50 -0.48 -0.08
C LYS A 59 14.84 -0.85 1.26
N GLN A 60 14.59 0.16 2.08
CA GLN A 60 13.91 0.05 3.37
C GLN A 60 12.43 -0.29 3.17
N GLY A 61 11.74 0.42 2.26
CA GLY A 61 10.36 0.16 1.87
C GLY A 61 10.18 -1.27 1.36
N ARG A 62 11.10 -1.75 0.50
CA ARG A 62 11.10 -3.14 0.03
C ARG A 62 11.22 -4.17 1.15
N LYS A 63 12.12 -3.95 2.13
CA LYS A 63 12.25 -4.84 3.29
C LYS A 63 10.99 -4.82 4.17
N ALA A 64 10.41 -3.64 4.37
CA ALA A 64 9.19 -3.48 5.16
C ALA A 64 7.98 -4.12 4.48
N ALA A 65 7.78 -3.87 3.19
CA ALA A 65 6.74 -4.49 2.37
C ALA A 65 6.88 -6.03 2.38
N TRP A 66 8.09 -6.56 2.22
CA TRP A 66 8.32 -8.00 2.30
C TRP A 66 8.00 -8.59 3.68
N LYS A 67 8.39 -7.91 4.76
CA LYS A 67 8.02 -8.33 6.12
C LYS A 67 6.50 -8.31 6.29
N PHE A 68 5.85 -7.25 5.85
CA PHE A 68 4.41 -7.07 5.95
C PHE A 68 3.61 -8.13 5.19
N VAL A 69 4.02 -8.47 3.96
CA VAL A 69 3.37 -9.54 3.17
C VAL A 69 3.50 -10.89 3.87
N ARG A 70 4.66 -11.19 4.46
CA ARG A 70 4.84 -12.45 5.21
C ARG A 70 3.98 -12.47 6.48
N ASP A 71 3.95 -11.37 7.22
CA ASP A 71 3.21 -11.28 8.48
C ASP A 71 1.69 -11.34 8.26
N ASN A 72 1.19 -10.92 7.10
CA ASN A 72 -0.25 -10.88 6.76
C ASN A 72 -0.61 -11.82 5.60
N TRP A 73 0.21 -12.85 5.35
CA TRP A 73 0.06 -13.72 4.19
C TRP A 73 -1.32 -14.40 4.13
N GLU A 74 -1.84 -14.85 5.27
CA GLU A 74 -3.15 -15.51 5.34
C GLU A 74 -4.29 -14.57 4.93
N GLU A 75 -4.26 -13.31 5.38
CA GLU A 75 -5.27 -12.29 5.02
C GLU A 75 -5.18 -11.93 3.53
N LEU A 76 -3.97 -11.73 3.02
CA LEU A 76 -3.76 -11.45 1.59
C LEU A 76 -4.19 -12.63 0.73
N TYR A 77 -3.81 -13.84 1.11
CA TYR A 77 -4.24 -15.06 0.44
C TYR A 77 -5.77 -15.17 0.46
N ASN A 78 -6.40 -14.94 1.61
CA ASN A 78 -7.86 -15.01 1.72
C ASN A 78 -8.59 -13.97 0.86
N ARG A 79 -8.03 -12.76 0.73
CA ARG A 79 -8.58 -11.67 -0.11
C ARG A 79 -8.43 -11.93 -1.60
N TYR A 80 -7.36 -12.60 -2.04
CA TYR A 80 -7.04 -12.72 -3.47
C TYR A 80 -7.11 -14.15 -4.03
N GLN A 81 -7.32 -15.18 -3.20
CA GLN A 81 -7.48 -16.58 -3.65
C GLN A 81 -8.64 -16.78 -4.65
N GLY A 82 -9.62 -15.88 -4.66
CA GLY A 82 -10.74 -15.88 -5.61
C GLY A 82 -10.57 -14.93 -6.81
N GLY A 83 -9.45 -14.21 -6.91
CA GLY A 83 -9.20 -13.19 -7.93
C GLY A 83 -7.98 -13.50 -8.80
N PHE A 84 -7.85 -12.80 -9.93
CA PHE A 84 -6.79 -12.97 -10.95
C PHE A 84 -5.32 -12.79 -10.47
N LEU A 85 -5.08 -12.49 -9.19
CA LEU A 85 -3.76 -12.13 -8.67
C LEU A 85 -2.99 -13.31 -8.05
N ILE A 86 -3.68 -14.33 -7.52
CA ILE A 86 -3.05 -15.49 -6.86
C ILE A 86 -3.65 -16.83 -7.37
N SER A 87 -4.15 -16.85 -8.61
CA SER A 87 -4.55 -18.09 -9.29
C SER A 87 -3.35 -18.88 -9.81
#